data_AF-A0A7W7WQ60-F1
#
_entry.id   AF-A0A7W7WQ60-F1
#
_cell.length_a   1.000
_cell.length_b   1.000
_cell.length_c   1.000
_cell.angle_alpha   90.00
_cell.angle_beta   90.00
_cell.angle_gamma   90.00
#
_symmetry.space_group_name_H-M   'P 1'
#
loop_
_entity.id
_entity.type
_entity.pdbx_description
1 polymer ?
#
loop_
_entity_poly.entity_id
_entity_poly.type
_entity_poly.pdbx_seq_one_letter_code
_entity_poly.pdbx_strand_id
1 'polypeptide(L)'
;MARGGARNRSGPTPDPKSARSDRRSYKLTALPAEGYDGEVPDFPLPDLPVWHEYFVDKQKVRELDQEATEDRSDRERELWRWAWRTPQACAWSTQPWRWHAVAMWVRTSALCESSDATAADKNSLHRFADQIGLSPAGMKENGWAIAVDEVAAKREQTTTVAAKPKRRLRAVGDE
;
A
#
# COMPACT_ATOMS: atom_id res chain seq x y z
N MET A 1 -37.41 -0.39 -16.67
CA MET A 1 -36.00 -0.87 -16.58
C MET A 1 -35.39 -0.30 -15.31
N ALA A 2 -35.00 -1.15 -14.36
CA ALA A 2 -34.32 -0.68 -13.15
C ALA A 2 -32.91 -0.22 -13.52
N ARG A 3 -32.62 1.08 -13.41
CA ARG A 3 -31.25 1.60 -13.57
C ARG A 3 -30.44 1.15 -12.37
N GLY A 4 -29.43 0.30 -12.59
CA GLY A 4 -28.45 -0.04 -11.55
C GLY A 4 -27.81 1.24 -11.02
N GLY A 5 -27.78 1.38 -9.69
CA GLY A 5 -27.28 2.58 -9.01
C GLY A 5 -25.85 2.95 -9.41
N ALA A 6 -25.47 4.20 -9.12
CA ALA A 6 -24.12 4.71 -9.39
C ALA A 6 -23.07 3.78 -8.78
N ARG A 7 -22.16 3.28 -9.61
CA ARG A 7 -21.01 2.46 -9.20
C ARG A 7 -19.82 3.39 -8.98
N ASN A 8 -18.90 3.02 -8.09
CA ASN A 8 -17.67 3.80 -7.83
C ASN A 8 -16.84 4.09 -9.10
N ARG A 9 -17.02 3.28 -10.16
CA ARG A 9 -16.34 3.38 -11.45
C ARG A 9 -17.23 3.93 -12.60
N SER A 10 -18.46 4.37 -12.33
CA SER A 10 -19.37 4.88 -13.37
C SER A 10 -19.32 6.41 -13.47
N GLY A 11 -19.05 6.91 -14.67
CA GLY A 11 -19.09 8.34 -15.01
C GLY A 11 -17.73 9.05 -14.95
N PRO A 12 -17.59 10.23 -15.60
CA PRO A 12 -16.36 11.02 -15.56
C PRO A 12 -16.00 11.41 -14.14
N THR A 13 -14.76 11.13 -13.77
CA THR A 13 -14.21 11.45 -12.46
C THR A 13 -14.18 12.97 -12.26
N PRO A 14 -14.71 13.51 -11.13
CA PRO A 14 -14.57 14.93 -10.82
C PRO A 14 -13.09 15.29 -10.70
N ASP A 15 -12.66 16.31 -11.43
CA ASP A 15 -11.31 16.83 -11.35
C ASP A 15 -11.19 17.72 -10.09
N PRO A 16 -10.31 17.41 -9.13
CA PRO A 16 -10.09 18.21 -7.94
C PRO A 16 -9.58 19.62 -8.24
N LYS A 17 -9.03 19.89 -9.44
CA LYS A 17 -8.60 21.24 -9.88
C LYS A 17 -9.68 22.01 -10.64
N SER A 18 -10.89 21.45 -10.78
CA SER A 18 -11.97 22.14 -11.51
C SER A 18 -12.74 23.10 -10.62
N ALA A 19 -13.13 24.25 -11.18
CA ALA A 19 -14.00 25.23 -10.51
C ALA A 19 -15.32 24.63 -10.01
N ARG A 20 -15.80 23.53 -10.64
CA ARG A 20 -16.99 22.79 -10.21
C ARG A 20 -16.74 21.99 -8.92
N SER A 21 -15.54 21.44 -8.74
CA SER A 21 -15.12 20.73 -7.52
C SER A 21 -14.77 21.69 -6.39
N ASP A 22 -14.16 22.83 -6.70
CA ASP A 22 -13.94 23.92 -5.73
C ASP A 22 -15.26 24.44 -5.15
N ARG A 23 -16.27 24.63 -6.00
CA ARG A 23 -17.63 25.00 -5.58
C ARG A 23 -18.31 23.93 -4.70
N ARG A 24 -17.77 22.72 -4.65
CA ARG A 24 -18.23 21.60 -3.81
C ARG A 24 -17.29 21.30 -2.62
N SER A 25 -16.23 22.09 -2.40
CA SER A 25 -15.23 21.88 -1.35
C SER A 25 -14.57 20.49 -1.36
N TYR A 26 -14.42 19.87 -2.54
CA TYR A 26 -13.80 18.54 -2.67
C TYR A 26 -12.27 18.67 -2.60
N LYS A 27 -11.70 18.56 -1.39
CA LYS A 27 -10.25 18.54 -1.17
C LYS A 27 -9.81 17.15 -0.72
N LEU A 28 -8.78 16.62 -1.39
CA LEU A 28 -8.15 15.37 -1.01
C LEU A 28 -7.15 15.62 0.13
N THR A 29 -7.12 14.74 1.12
CA THR A 29 -6.09 14.66 2.15
C THR A 29 -4.77 14.25 1.49
N ALA A 30 -3.74 15.08 1.62
CA ALA A 30 -2.40 14.79 1.12
C ALA A 30 -1.68 13.83 2.08
N LEU A 31 -1.29 12.66 1.58
CA LEU A 31 -0.49 11.66 2.29
C LEU A 31 1.00 11.88 1.98
N PRO A 32 1.91 11.72 2.96
CA PRO A 32 3.35 11.85 2.74
C PRO A 32 3.86 10.86 1.68
N ALA A 33 4.71 11.31 0.77
CA ALA A 33 5.22 10.48 -0.33
C ALA A 33 6.24 9.44 0.14
N GLU A 34 6.98 9.78 1.20
CA GLU A 34 7.96 8.95 1.87
C GLU A 34 7.36 7.71 2.54
N GLY A 35 6.03 7.66 2.69
CA GLY A 35 5.33 6.57 3.35
C GLY A 35 5.23 6.74 4.86
N TYR A 36 4.82 5.68 5.54
CA TYR A 36 4.68 5.66 6.99
C TYR A 36 5.97 5.17 7.65
N ASP A 37 6.51 5.99 8.55
CA ASP A 37 7.77 5.76 9.28
C ASP A 37 7.57 5.22 10.69
N GLY A 38 6.32 5.18 11.20
CA GLY A 38 5.99 4.70 12.52
C GLY A 38 6.14 3.19 12.72
N GLU A 39 5.72 2.75 13.91
CA GLU A 39 5.72 1.34 14.30
C GLU A 39 4.66 0.56 13.51
N VAL A 40 5.08 -0.55 12.92
CA VAL A 40 4.17 -1.46 12.21
C VAL A 40 3.44 -2.29 13.27
N PRO A 41 2.10 -2.24 13.36
CA PRO A 41 1.37 -3.03 14.33
C PRO A 41 1.49 -4.52 14.03
N ASP A 42 1.20 -5.37 15.01
CA ASP A 42 1.17 -6.81 14.82
C ASP A 42 0.11 -7.21 13.76
N PHE A 43 0.44 -8.24 12.99
CA PHE A 43 -0.49 -8.78 12.01
C PHE A 43 -1.70 -9.40 12.73
N PRO A 44 -2.94 -8.91 12.49
CA PRO A 44 -4.07 -9.23 13.37
C PRO A 44 -4.78 -10.54 13.03
N LEU A 45 -4.43 -11.21 11.94
CA LEU A 45 -5.06 -12.47 11.53
C LEU A 45 -4.22 -13.66 12.01
N PRO A 46 -4.87 -14.75 12.48
CA PRO A 46 -4.15 -15.97 12.82
C PRO A 46 -3.60 -16.66 11.57
N ASP A 47 -2.54 -17.45 11.73
CA ASP A 47 -1.97 -18.23 10.63
C ASP A 47 -3.03 -19.15 10.00
N LEU A 48 -3.05 -19.23 8.67
CA LEU A 48 -4.03 -20.03 7.95
C LEU A 48 -3.41 -21.40 7.61
N PRO A 49 -3.89 -22.51 8.20
CA PRO A 49 -3.31 -23.82 7.98
C PRO A 49 -3.46 -24.25 6.51
N VAL A 50 -2.34 -24.65 5.92
CA VAL A 50 -2.27 -25.26 4.59
C VAL A 50 -2.38 -26.76 4.73
N TRP A 51 -3.26 -27.36 3.92
CA TRP A 51 -3.54 -28.79 3.98
C TRP A 51 -3.08 -29.44 2.69
N HIS A 52 -2.28 -30.49 2.81
CA HIS A 52 -1.94 -31.35 1.70
C HIS A 52 -2.94 -32.50 1.63
N GLU A 53 -3.65 -32.61 0.51
CA GLU A 53 -4.65 -33.64 0.29
C GLU A 53 -4.17 -34.62 -0.79
N TYR A 54 -4.12 -35.90 -0.46
CA TYR A 54 -3.69 -36.96 -1.37
C TYR A 54 -4.51 -38.23 -1.14
N PHE A 55 -4.43 -39.18 -2.07
CA PHE A 55 -5.15 -40.45 -1.97
C PHE A 55 -4.19 -41.60 -1.68
N VAL A 56 -4.49 -42.39 -0.65
CA VAL A 56 -3.82 -43.65 -0.32
C VAL A 56 -4.88 -44.73 -0.28
N ASP A 57 -4.72 -45.81 -1.04
CA ASP A 57 -5.68 -46.93 -1.07
C ASP A 57 -7.14 -46.51 -1.31
N LYS A 58 -7.36 -45.53 -2.21
CA LYS A 58 -8.67 -44.91 -2.51
C LYS A 58 -9.30 -44.15 -1.33
N GLN A 59 -8.60 -43.99 -0.22
CA GLN A 59 -8.99 -43.13 0.89
C GLN A 59 -8.34 -41.76 0.71
N LYS A 60 -9.13 -40.70 0.92
CA LYS A 60 -8.62 -39.32 0.91
C LYS A 60 -7.96 -39.04 2.26
N VAL A 61 -6.66 -38.79 2.24
CA VAL A 61 -5.89 -38.35 3.39
C VAL A 61 -5.74 -36.83 3.32
N ARG A 62 -5.85 -36.17 4.47
CA ARG A 62 -5.66 -34.74 4.63
C ARG A 62 -4.69 -34.51 5.79
N GLU A 63 -3.51 -34.02 5.47
CA GLU A 63 -2.44 -33.76 6.44
C GLU A 63 -2.15 -32.26 6.49
N LEU A 64 -1.82 -31.79 7.69
CA LEU A 64 -1.39 -30.41 7.88
C LEU A 64 0.03 -30.28 7.32
N ASP A 65 0.19 -29.38 6.36
CA ASP A 65 1.50 -29.01 5.85
C ASP A 65 2.02 -27.84 6.69
N GLN A 66 2.85 -28.16 7.69
CA GLN A 66 3.38 -27.14 8.61
C GLN A 66 4.33 -26.18 7.90
N GLU A 67 5.20 -26.70 7.03
CA GLU A 67 6.16 -25.89 6.27
C GLU A 67 5.44 -24.91 5.34
N ALA A 68 4.47 -25.39 4.54
CA ALA A 68 3.69 -24.49 3.69
C ALA A 68 2.82 -23.50 4.48
N THR A 69 2.40 -23.86 5.70
CA THR A 69 1.68 -22.95 6.60
C THR A 69 2.59 -21.82 7.08
N GLU A 70 3.82 -22.15 7.49
CA GLU A 70 4.83 -21.19 7.93
C GLU A 70 5.24 -20.26 6.79
N ASP A 71 5.58 -20.79 5.62
CA ASP A 71 5.93 -20.01 4.42
C ASP A 71 4.84 -18.99 4.06
N ARG A 72 3.57 -19.43 4.12
CA ARG A 72 2.44 -18.54 3.88
C ARG A 72 2.34 -17.44 4.93
N SER A 73 2.51 -17.77 6.21
CA SER A 73 2.48 -16.78 7.30
C SER A 73 3.60 -15.75 7.15
N ASP A 74 4.81 -16.19 6.83
CA ASP A 74 5.95 -15.32 6.60
C ASP A 74 5.69 -14.36 5.44
N ARG A 75 5.10 -14.88 4.35
CA ARG A 75 4.72 -14.03 3.22
C ARG A 75 3.63 -13.02 3.57
N GLU A 76 2.62 -13.41 4.35
CA GLU A 76 1.61 -12.48 4.88
C GLU A 76 2.28 -11.38 5.74
N ARG A 77 3.24 -11.73 6.60
CA ARG A 77 3.97 -10.76 7.44
C ARG A 77 4.87 -9.82 6.63
N GLU A 78 5.49 -10.31 5.56
CA GLU A 78 6.24 -9.47 4.61
C GLU A 78 5.35 -8.44 3.92
N LEU A 79 4.22 -8.89 3.36
CA LEU A 79 3.24 -8.02 2.69
C LEU A 79 2.63 -7.02 3.67
N TRP A 80 2.37 -7.42 4.91
CA TRP A 80 1.90 -6.53 5.97
C TRP A 80 2.91 -5.44 6.28
N ARG A 81 4.19 -5.78 6.50
CA ARG A 81 5.26 -4.80 6.71
C ARG A 81 5.40 -3.86 5.53
N TRP A 82 5.37 -4.38 4.30
CA TRP A 82 5.41 -3.56 3.10
C TRP A 82 4.22 -2.60 3.01
N ALA A 83 3.00 -3.10 3.24
CA ALA A 83 1.79 -2.27 3.17
C ALA A 83 1.87 -1.10 4.17
N TRP A 84 2.36 -1.37 5.38
CA TRP A 84 2.58 -0.35 6.40
C TRP A 84 3.72 0.63 6.10
N ARG A 85 4.49 0.46 5.02
CA ARG A 85 5.44 1.48 4.54
C ARG A 85 4.89 2.36 3.42
N THR A 86 3.67 2.11 2.97
CA THR A 86 3.04 2.95 1.94
C THR A 86 2.52 4.27 2.52
N PRO A 87 2.31 5.32 1.70
CA PRO A 87 1.67 6.57 2.12
C PRO A 87 0.30 6.36 2.80
N GLN A 88 -0.45 5.36 2.34
CA GLN A 88 -1.78 5.02 2.85
C GLN A 88 -1.75 4.62 4.33
N ALA A 89 -0.65 4.01 4.77
CA ALA A 89 -0.48 3.62 6.17
C ALA A 89 -0.45 4.81 7.13
N CYS A 90 -0.06 6.00 6.67
CA CYS A 90 -0.20 7.23 7.47
C CYS A 90 -1.68 7.47 7.84
N ALA A 91 -2.61 7.26 6.90
CA ALA A 91 -4.03 7.35 7.20
C ALA A 91 -4.50 6.18 8.09
N TRP A 92 -4.06 4.96 7.79
CA TRP A 92 -4.45 3.76 8.55
C TRP A 92 -4.02 3.81 10.02
N SER A 93 -2.88 4.44 10.33
CA SER A 93 -2.36 4.59 11.70
C SER A 93 -3.35 5.29 12.63
N THR A 94 -4.17 6.20 12.08
CA THR A 94 -5.23 6.92 12.82
C THR A 94 -6.60 6.25 12.69
N GLN A 95 -6.70 5.14 11.95
CA GLN A 95 -7.93 4.42 11.65
C GLN A 95 -7.82 2.92 12.00
N PRO A 96 -7.72 2.54 13.29
CA PRO A 96 -7.62 1.14 13.72
C PRO A 96 -8.76 0.25 13.18
N TRP A 97 -9.96 0.82 13.02
CA TRP A 97 -11.12 0.13 12.45
C TRP A 97 -10.91 -0.39 11.02
N ARG A 98 -9.89 0.11 10.30
CA ARG A 98 -9.55 -0.31 8.93
C ARG A 98 -8.55 -1.45 8.88
N TRP A 99 -7.81 -1.73 9.96
CA TRP A 99 -6.68 -2.65 9.95
C TRP A 99 -7.07 -4.07 9.52
N HIS A 100 -8.26 -4.52 9.91
CA HIS A 100 -8.78 -5.82 9.46
C HIS A 100 -8.91 -5.90 7.92
N ALA A 101 -9.36 -4.83 7.26
CA ALA A 101 -9.45 -4.80 5.79
C ALA A 101 -8.06 -4.80 5.13
N VAL A 102 -7.08 -4.13 5.75
CA VAL A 102 -5.67 -4.19 5.29
C VAL A 102 -5.12 -5.61 5.43
N ALA A 103 -5.43 -6.29 6.53
CA ALA A 103 -4.96 -7.66 6.77
C ALA A 103 -5.62 -8.66 5.81
N MET A 104 -6.92 -8.48 5.50
CA MET A 104 -7.62 -9.26 4.49
C MET A 104 -7.07 -9.03 3.08
N TRP A 105 -6.65 -7.80 2.76
CA TRP A 105 -5.92 -7.53 1.52
C TRP A 105 -4.62 -8.33 1.48
N VAL A 106 -3.80 -8.26 2.53
CA VAL A 106 -2.52 -9.00 2.64
C VAL A 106 -2.71 -10.50 2.43
N ARG A 107 -3.67 -11.12 3.14
CA ARG A 107 -3.97 -12.55 3.02
C ARG A 107 -4.39 -12.93 1.60
N THR A 108 -5.20 -12.09 0.97
CA THR A 108 -5.68 -12.32 -0.39
C THR A 108 -4.56 -12.11 -1.41
N SER A 109 -3.66 -11.15 -1.18
CA SER A 109 -2.46 -10.93 -1.99
C SER A 109 -1.56 -12.16 -1.96
N ALA A 110 -1.24 -12.68 -0.77
CA ALA A 110 -0.44 -13.89 -0.63
C ALA A 110 -1.09 -15.09 -1.36
N LEU A 111 -2.41 -15.28 -1.22
CA LEU A 111 -3.14 -16.31 -1.96
C LEU A 111 -3.03 -16.11 -3.49
N CYS A 112 -3.14 -14.87 -3.96
CA CYS A 112 -3.09 -14.55 -5.39
C CYS A 112 -1.71 -14.76 -6.04
N GLU A 113 -0.64 -14.89 -5.24
CA GLU A 113 0.70 -15.24 -5.72
C GLU A 113 0.83 -16.75 -6.01
N SER A 114 -0.08 -17.58 -5.50
CA SER A 114 -0.10 -19.03 -5.77
C SER A 114 -0.67 -19.37 -7.15
N SER A 115 -0.31 -20.56 -7.67
CA SER A 115 -0.88 -21.11 -8.92
C SER A 115 -2.39 -21.37 -8.83
N ASP A 116 -2.91 -21.55 -7.62
CA ASP A 116 -4.30 -21.94 -7.37
C ASP A 116 -5.25 -20.73 -7.27
N ALA A 117 -4.70 -19.52 -7.43
CA ALA A 117 -5.45 -18.27 -7.35
C ALA A 117 -6.57 -18.20 -8.40
N THR A 118 -7.81 -18.11 -7.93
CA THR A 118 -8.97 -18.03 -8.80
C THR A 118 -9.26 -16.60 -9.27
N ALA A 119 -10.12 -16.47 -10.27
CA ALA A 119 -10.64 -15.15 -10.67
C ALA A 119 -11.43 -14.46 -9.54
N ALA A 120 -12.07 -15.24 -8.65
CA ALA A 120 -12.78 -14.70 -7.50
C ALA A 120 -11.83 -14.10 -6.46
N ASP A 121 -10.66 -14.72 -6.25
CA ASP A 121 -9.63 -14.22 -5.34
C ASP A 121 -9.06 -12.90 -5.86
N LYS A 122 -8.73 -12.85 -7.15
CA LYS A 122 -8.23 -11.62 -7.81
C LYS A 122 -9.26 -10.48 -7.77
N ASN A 123 -10.54 -10.80 -7.91
CA ASN A 123 -11.61 -9.81 -7.75
C ASN A 123 -11.71 -9.30 -6.31
N SER A 124 -11.57 -10.19 -5.33
CA SER A 124 -11.57 -9.82 -3.91
C SER A 124 -10.35 -8.95 -3.57
N LEU A 125 -9.18 -9.28 -4.10
CA LEU A 125 -7.96 -8.49 -3.98
C LEU A 125 -8.17 -7.04 -4.44
N HIS A 126 -8.75 -6.85 -5.63
CA HIS A 126 -9.05 -5.52 -6.14
C HIS A 126 -10.05 -4.75 -5.26
N ARG A 127 -11.06 -5.42 -4.70
CA ARG A 127 -12.05 -4.78 -3.83
C ARG A 127 -11.43 -4.33 -2.52
N PHE A 128 -10.60 -5.17 -1.90
CA PHE A 128 -9.88 -4.77 -0.69
C PHE A 128 -8.89 -3.64 -1.00
N ALA A 129 -8.20 -3.68 -2.15
CA ALA A 129 -7.29 -2.61 -2.57
C ALA A 129 -8.01 -1.26 -2.74
N ASP A 130 -9.21 -1.26 -3.32
CA ASP A 130 -10.08 -0.08 -3.40
C ASP A 130 -10.44 0.41 -1.98
N GLN A 131 -10.90 -0.47 -1.10
CA GLN A 131 -11.32 -0.13 0.26
C GLN A 131 -10.20 0.50 1.10
N ILE A 132 -8.97 -0.03 1.00
CA ILE A 132 -7.83 0.45 1.79
C ILE A 132 -7.03 1.55 1.11
N GLY A 133 -7.38 1.94 -0.12
CA GLY A 133 -6.73 3.03 -0.84
C GLY A 133 -5.42 2.66 -1.55
N LEU A 134 -5.15 1.37 -1.76
CA LEU A 134 -3.97 0.92 -2.53
C LEU A 134 -4.21 0.94 -4.05
N SER A 135 -5.43 1.26 -4.50
CA SER A 135 -5.74 1.50 -5.91
C SER A 135 -5.99 2.99 -6.20
N PRO A 136 -5.84 3.44 -7.46
CA PRO A 136 -6.21 4.82 -7.84
C PRO A 136 -7.68 5.14 -7.55
N ALA A 137 -8.59 4.18 -7.71
CA ALA A 137 -10.00 4.36 -7.39
C ALA A 137 -10.21 4.50 -5.88
N GLY A 138 -9.55 3.65 -5.09
CA GLY A 138 -9.57 3.68 -3.64
C GLY A 138 -8.98 4.95 -3.05
N MET A 139 -7.88 5.45 -3.61
CA MET A 139 -7.30 6.74 -3.23
C MET A 139 -8.34 7.85 -3.36
N LYS A 140 -9.02 7.92 -4.50
CA LYS A 140 -10.06 8.92 -4.74
C LYS A 140 -11.29 8.74 -3.84
N GLU A 141 -11.74 7.51 -3.62
CA GLU A 141 -12.90 7.20 -2.77
C GLU A 141 -12.66 7.55 -1.31
N ASN A 142 -11.45 7.28 -0.82
CA ASN A 142 -11.03 7.65 0.53
C ASN A 142 -10.70 9.15 0.67
N GLY A 143 -10.74 9.91 -0.44
CA GLY A 143 -10.41 11.31 -0.45
C GLY A 143 -8.92 11.56 -0.22
N TRP A 144 -8.04 10.69 -0.69
CA TRP A 144 -6.59 10.77 -0.51
C TRP A 144 -5.87 11.12 -1.82
N ALA A 145 -4.75 11.81 -1.69
CA ALA A 145 -3.76 12.03 -2.75
C ALA A 145 -2.36 11.87 -2.16
N ILE A 146 -1.38 11.37 -2.92
CA ILE A 146 0.01 11.38 -2.48
C ILE A 146 0.56 12.79 -2.72
N ALA A 147 1.19 13.38 -1.70
CA ALA A 147 1.83 14.68 -1.81
C ALA A 147 2.98 14.62 -2.83
N VAL A 148 3.21 15.71 -3.57
CA VAL A 148 4.43 15.83 -4.38
C VAL A 148 5.58 16.11 -3.43
N ASP A 149 6.62 15.29 -3.46
CA ASP A 149 7.79 15.44 -2.59
C ASP A 149 8.68 16.61 -3.05
N GLU A 150 8.25 17.84 -2.73
CA GLU A 150 9.06 19.04 -2.96
C GLU A 150 10.26 19.12 -2.00
N VAL A 151 10.28 18.31 -0.92
CA VAL A 151 11.27 18.39 0.16
C VAL A 151 12.49 17.51 -0.15
N ALA A 152 12.34 16.36 -0.80
CA ALA A 152 13.46 15.60 -1.37
C ALA A 152 14.20 16.40 -2.44
N ALA A 153 13.47 17.04 -3.34
CA ALA A 153 14.05 17.92 -4.37
C ALA A 153 14.88 19.06 -3.76
N LYS A 154 14.41 19.66 -2.64
CA LYS A 154 15.17 20.70 -1.91
C LYS A 154 16.38 20.15 -1.12
N ARG A 155 16.30 18.93 -0.59
CA ARG A 155 17.44 18.26 0.10
C ARG A 155 18.56 17.92 -0.87
N GLU A 156 18.25 17.43 -2.07
CA GLU A 156 19.24 17.19 -3.13
C GLU A 156 19.88 18.49 -3.62
N GLN A 157 19.10 19.57 -3.73
CA GLN A 157 19.62 20.90 -4.08
C GLN A 157 20.53 21.48 -2.99
N THR A 158 20.24 21.25 -1.71
CA THR A 158 21.08 21.76 -0.61
C THR A 158 22.42 21.01 -0.54
N THR A 159 22.41 19.71 -0.85
CA THR A 159 23.61 18.86 -0.80
C THR A 159 24.61 19.19 -1.91
N THR A 160 24.14 19.62 -3.08
CA THR A 160 24.99 20.01 -4.22
C THR A 160 25.66 21.37 -4.07
N VAL A 161 25.06 22.30 -3.32
CA VAL A 161 25.63 23.65 -3.10
C VAL A 161 26.69 23.67 -1.98
N ALA A 162 26.71 22.66 -1.10
CA ALA A 162 27.63 22.58 0.04
C ALA A 162 29.07 22.11 -0.30
N ALA A 163 29.53 22.29 -1.54
CA ALA A 163 30.94 22.05 -1.89
C ALA A 163 31.83 23.15 -1.28
N LYS A 164 32.61 22.78 -0.24
CA LYS A 164 33.50 23.69 0.53
C LYS A 164 34.38 24.58 -0.38
N PRO A 165 34.52 25.89 -0.09
CA PRO A 165 35.40 26.76 -0.86
C PRO A 165 36.87 26.35 -0.65
N LYS A 166 37.56 26.02 -1.75
CA LYS A 166 39.02 25.80 -1.77
C LYS A 166 39.71 27.12 -1.43
N ARG A 167 40.31 27.18 -0.22
CA ARG A 167 41.10 28.30 0.28
C ARG A 167 42.27 28.57 -0.68
N ARG A 168 42.22 29.66 -1.44
CA ARG A 168 43.32 30.11 -2.31
C ARG A 168 44.46 30.63 -1.43
N LEU A 169 45.55 29.88 -1.34
CA LEU A 169 46.80 30.35 -0.75
C LEU A 169 47.35 31.49 -1.63
N ARG A 170 47.56 32.66 -1.04
CA ARG A 170 48.33 33.75 -1.65
C ARG A 170 49.82 33.45 -1.42
N ALA A 171 50.60 33.36 -2.50
CA ALA A 171 52.05 33.41 -2.41
C ALA A 171 52.45 34.84 -2.00
N VAL A 172 53.20 34.96 -0.92
CA VAL A 172 53.95 36.16 -0.56
C VAL A 172 55.28 36.05 -1.28
N GLY A 173 55.61 37.03 -2.13
CA GLY A 173 56.94 37.13 -2.74
C GLY A 173 57.92 37.71 -1.72
N ASP A 174 59.06 37.03 -1.56
CA ASP A 174 60.25 37.59 -0.92
C ASP A 174 61.09 38.33 -1.99
N GLU A 175 61.57 39.51 -1.59
CA GLU A 175 62.67 40.37 -2.08
C GLU A 175 62.98 40.44 -3.59
#